data_AF-A0A4R4Y8M0-F1
#
_entry.id   AF-A0A4R4Y8M0-F1
#
_cell.length_a   1.000
_cell.length_b   1.000
_cell.length_c   1.000
_cell.angle_alpha   90.00
_cell.angle_beta   90.00
_cell.angle_gamma   90.00
#
_symmetry.space_group_name_H-M   'P 1'
#
loop_
_entity.id
_entity.type
_entity.pdbx_description
1 polymer ?
#
loop_
_entity_poly.entity_id
_entity_poly.type
_entity_poly.pdbx_seq_one_letter_code
_entity_poly.pdbx_strand_id
1 'polypeptide(L)'
;MLARTFPVELVDRVIDQYWRREQRTRALPARLMFYFTLVLCLFPHESYRSAMKILEMYLHVMVCAGLGDVHWTEVHRSTDNGESWEHTGAWWPGDHHGGLFQMLTWELGDDGYVYAFSTGFQRDKGLVLQRVPADRLTDPRAWEGWGFRGGVWAWGNPPTIALTGAYGELCLRRVDDRWLLSFFDAGNYRIDVMNLDGPTSNLYEAVRSAVLHGCSWHGENHGSGHVAQLYGGYIVPGSTLDDLHLVVSQWNTEQNWPYRAMQFAGSAPRPGARPLPGAAETGSSTGRRILRAAHDLVLRRMS
;
A
#
# COMPACT_ATOMS: atom_id res chain seq x y z
N MET A 1 -16.34 -42.24 -11.34
CA MET A 1 -15.50 -43.42 -11.10
C MET A 1 -15.39 -43.72 -9.59
N LEU A 2 -15.04 -42.73 -8.74
CA LEU A 2 -14.98 -42.90 -7.28
C LEU A 2 -16.29 -43.35 -6.61
N ALA A 3 -17.43 -42.73 -6.89
CA ALA A 3 -18.72 -43.08 -6.27
C ALA A 3 -19.26 -44.47 -6.67
N ARG A 4 -18.70 -45.09 -7.72
CA ARG A 4 -18.97 -46.51 -8.07
C ARG A 4 -18.06 -47.47 -7.30
N THR A 5 -16.84 -47.04 -6.96
CA THR A 5 -15.85 -47.82 -6.22
C THR A 5 -16.08 -47.76 -4.71
N PHE A 6 -16.62 -46.64 -4.22
CA PHE A 6 -16.98 -46.42 -2.83
C PHE A 6 -18.45 -45.97 -2.76
N PRO A 7 -19.40 -46.92 -2.71
CA PRO A 7 -20.81 -46.60 -2.55
C PRO A 7 -21.03 -45.79 -1.26
N VAL A 8 -21.97 -44.86 -1.28
CA VAL A 8 -22.26 -43.95 -0.16
C VAL A 8 -22.52 -44.75 1.12
N GLU A 9 -23.21 -45.88 1.00
CA GLU A 9 -23.56 -46.76 2.10
C GLU A 9 -22.34 -47.50 2.69
N LEU A 10 -21.28 -47.67 1.91
CA LEU A 10 -20.00 -48.20 2.40
C LEU A 10 -19.21 -47.12 3.13
N VAL A 11 -19.19 -45.90 2.58
CA VAL A 11 -18.52 -44.75 3.18
C VAL A 11 -19.16 -44.40 4.54
N ASP A 12 -20.48 -44.34 4.61
CA ASP A 12 -21.22 -44.03 5.85
C ASP A 12 -20.98 -45.07 6.94
N ARG A 13 -20.96 -46.37 6.58
CA ARG A 13 -20.65 -47.45 7.54
C ARG A 13 -19.24 -47.35 8.10
N VAL A 14 -18.26 -47.00 7.28
CA VAL A 14 -16.87 -46.82 7.73
C VAL A 14 -16.76 -45.60 8.65
N ILE A 15 -17.42 -44.49 8.31
CA ILE A 15 -17.48 -43.28 9.14
C ILE A 15 -18.09 -43.60 10.52
N ASP A 16 -19.15 -44.39 10.55
CA ASP A 16 -19.83 -44.81 11.78
C ASP A 16 -18.99 -45.75 12.62
N GLN A 17 -18.38 -46.76 11.99
CA GLN A 17 -17.55 -47.77 12.66
C GLN A 17 -16.33 -47.16 13.37
N TYR A 18 -15.75 -46.10 12.81
CA TYR A 18 -14.56 -45.46 13.36
C TYR A 18 -14.85 -44.15 14.10
N TRP A 19 -16.13 -43.84 14.39
CA TRP A 19 -16.55 -42.64 15.10
C TRP A 19 -16.03 -41.34 14.45
N ARG A 20 -15.98 -41.31 13.11
CA ARG A 20 -15.49 -40.16 12.31
C ARG A 20 -16.63 -39.31 11.74
N ARG A 21 -17.87 -39.46 12.22
CA ARG A 21 -18.93 -38.50 11.90
C ARG A 21 -18.48 -37.11 12.32
N GLU A 22 -18.76 -36.10 11.51
CA GLU A 22 -18.48 -34.70 11.84
C GLU A 22 -19.03 -34.39 13.24
N GLN A 23 -18.14 -34.24 14.23
CA GLN A 23 -18.46 -33.50 15.42
C GLN A 23 -18.39 -32.02 15.03
N ARG A 24 -19.55 -31.38 14.86
CA ARG A 24 -19.64 -29.93 14.66
C ARG A 24 -19.19 -29.19 15.92
N THR A 25 -17.89 -29.12 16.12
CA THR A 25 -17.27 -28.06 16.91
C THR A 25 -17.17 -26.86 15.97
N ARG A 26 -18.15 -25.94 16.06
CA ARG A 26 -18.09 -24.67 15.33
C ARG A 26 -16.99 -23.80 15.96
N ALA A 27 -15.75 -24.04 15.54
CA ALA A 27 -14.63 -23.17 15.88
C ALA A 27 -14.59 -21.91 15.00
N LEU A 28 -15.23 -21.94 13.82
CA LEU A 28 -15.17 -20.85 12.84
C LEU A 28 -16.57 -20.37 12.41
N PRO A 29 -16.78 -19.04 12.22
CA PRO A 29 -18.05 -18.48 11.74
C PRO A 29 -18.47 -19.05 10.37
N ALA A 30 -19.78 -19.17 10.14
CA ALA A 30 -20.33 -19.75 8.90
C ALA A 30 -19.88 -19.01 7.62
N ARG A 31 -19.66 -17.70 7.71
CA ARG A 31 -19.17 -16.86 6.61
C ARG A 31 -17.71 -17.16 6.25
N LEU A 32 -16.88 -17.41 7.25
CA LEU A 32 -15.48 -17.80 7.04
C LEU A 32 -15.40 -19.17 6.35
N MET A 33 -16.23 -20.12 6.79
CA MET A 33 -16.33 -21.44 6.15
C MET A 33 -16.78 -21.36 4.69
N PHE A 34 -17.68 -20.42 4.37
CA PHE A 34 -18.11 -20.18 2.99
C PHE A 34 -16.95 -19.66 2.11
N TYR A 35 -16.25 -18.61 2.55
CA TYR A 35 -15.09 -18.08 1.80
C TYR A 35 -13.96 -19.09 1.69
N PHE A 36 -13.67 -19.83 2.77
CA PHE A 36 -12.67 -20.89 2.75
C PHE A 36 -13.02 -21.98 1.73
N THR A 37 -14.29 -22.41 1.68
CA THR A 37 -14.76 -23.39 0.69
C THR A 37 -14.63 -22.85 -0.74
N LEU A 38 -14.98 -21.58 -0.97
CA LEU A 38 -14.80 -20.95 -2.28
C LEU A 38 -13.34 -20.87 -2.69
N VAL A 39 -12.44 -20.49 -1.78
CA VAL A 39 -10.99 -20.45 -2.03
C VAL A 39 -10.47 -21.84 -2.39
N LEU A 40 -10.88 -22.89 -1.68
CA LEU A 40 -10.50 -24.27 -2.03
C LEU A 40 -11.05 -24.73 -3.39
N CYS A 41 -12.25 -24.29 -3.77
CA CYS A 41 -12.82 -24.60 -5.08
C CYS A 41 -12.12 -23.85 -6.22
N LEU A 42 -11.72 -22.60 -6.00
CA LEU A 42 -11.07 -21.74 -6.99
C LEU A 42 -9.57 -22.04 -7.13
N PHE A 43 -8.93 -22.54 -6.07
CA PHE A 43 -7.49 -22.85 -6.01
C PHE A 43 -7.27 -24.31 -5.56
N PRO A 44 -7.67 -25.32 -6.36
CA PRO A 44 -7.66 -26.73 -5.95
C PRO A 44 -6.26 -27.32 -5.73
N HIS A 45 -5.21 -26.61 -6.16
CA HIS A 45 -3.81 -27.02 -6.00
C HIS A 45 -3.15 -26.42 -4.75
N GLU A 46 -3.82 -25.47 -4.07
CA GLU A 46 -3.30 -24.82 -2.88
C GLU A 46 -3.57 -25.65 -1.62
N SER A 47 -2.60 -25.67 -0.70
CA SER A 47 -2.77 -26.36 0.57
C SER A 47 -3.82 -25.66 1.44
N TYR A 48 -4.50 -26.39 2.34
CA TYR A 48 -5.43 -25.78 3.31
C TYR A 48 -4.80 -24.63 4.13
N ARG A 49 -3.48 -24.70 4.38
CA ARG A 49 -2.73 -23.65 5.05
C ARG A 49 -2.59 -22.39 4.18
N SER A 50 -2.41 -22.56 2.87
CA SER A 50 -2.42 -21.47 1.89
C SER A 50 -3.80 -20.82 1.79
N ALA A 51 -4.86 -21.63 1.76
CA ALA A 51 -6.25 -21.15 1.71
C ALA A 51 -6.66 -20.38 2.97
N MET A 52 -6.18 -20.78 4.16
CA MET A 52 -6.39 -20.04 5.40
C MET A 52 -5.59 -18.73 5.43
N LYS A 53 -4.37 -18.68 4.87
CA LYS A 53 -3.59 -17.42 4.75
C LYS A 53 -4.31 -16.35 3.93
N ILE A 54 -5.13 -16.76 2.95
CA ILE A 54 -5.96 -15.85 2.15
C ILE A 54 -7.03 -15.14 3.01
N LEU A 55 -7.34 -15.68 4.19
CA LEU A 55 -8.34 -15.13 5.12
C LEU A 55 -7.72 -14.34 6.28
N GLU A 56 -6.40 -14.23 6.32
CA GLU A 56 -5.71 -13.44 7.34
C GLU A 56 -5.50 -12.01 6.85
N MET A 57 -5.90 -11.06 7.68
CA MET A 57 -5.68 -9.65 7.44
C MET A 57 -4.69 -9.13 8.46
N TYR A 58 -3.78 -8.28 8.00
CA TYR A 58 -2.85 -7.57 8.87
C TYR A 58 -3.13 -6.08 8.76
N LEU A 59 -2.98 -5.39 9.89
CA LEU A 59 -3.15 -3.95 10.00
C LEU A 59 -1.92 -3.37 10.69
N HIS A 60 -1.24 -2.46 10.00
CA HIS A 60 -0.24 -1.61 10.64
C HIS A 60 -0.93 -0.44 11.33
N VAL A 61 -0.63 -0.24 12.61
CA VAL A 61 -1.26 0.75 13.48
C VAL A 61 -0.19 1.73 13.97
N MET A 62 -0.53 3.02 13.96
CA MET A 62 0.23 4.05 14.66
C MET A 62 -0.43 4.31 16.01
N VAL A 63 0.36 4.28 17.09
CA VAL A 63 -0.11 4.71 18.40
C VAL A 63 0.40 6.12 18.66
N CYS A 64 -0.53 7.06 18.77
CA CYS A 64 -0.24 8.50 18.76
C CYS A 64 -0.81 9.24 19.97
N ALA A 65 -0.14 10.32 20.39
CA ALA A 65 -0.70 11.34 21.28
C ALA A 65 -1.13 12.57 20.47
N GLY A 66 -2.27 12.44 19.77
CA GLY A 66 -2.74 13.46 18.84
C GLY A 66 -2.13 13.35 17.44
N LEU A 67 -2.46 14.27 16.55
CA LEU A 67 -2.02 14.23 15.15
C LEU A 67 -0.53 14.61 15.05
N GLY A 68 0.26 13.71 14.46
CA GLY A 68 1.68 13.92 14.21
C GLY A 68 2.61 13.47 15.33
N ASP A 69 2.13 13.13 16.52
CA ASP A 69 2.98 12.64 17.62
C ASP A 69 2.86 11.12 17.76
N VAL A 70 3.76 10.38 17.11
CA VAL A 70 3.75 8.92 17.07
C VAL A 70 4.70 8.37 18.13
N HIS A 71 4.17 7.64 19.12
CA HIS A 71 4.98 7.01 20.15
C HIS A 71 5.61 5.71 19.67
N TRP A 72 4.83 4.88 18.97
CA TRP A 72 5.27 3.65 18.34
C TRP A 72 4.31 3.23 17.23
N THR A 73 4.72 2.25 16.45
CA THR A 73 3.86 1.54 15.51
C THR A 73 3.83 0.06 15.82
N GLU A 74 2.76 -0.63 15.42
CA GLU A 74 2.53 -2.03 15.74
C GLU A 74 1.72 -2.73 14.65
N VAL A 75 1.73 -4.07 14.67
CA VAL A 75 0.93 -4.88 13.73
C VAL A 75 -0.14 -5.66 14.48
N HIS A 76 -1.36 -5.53 13.99
CA HIS A 76 -2.52 -6.32 14.41
C HIS A 76 -2.86 -7.34 13.33
N ARG A 77 -3.50 -8.43 13.74
CA ARG A 77 -3.96 -9.51 12.87
C ARG A 77 -5.43 -9.78 13.11
N SER A 78 -6.14 -10.09 12.03
CA SER A 78 -7.49 -10.63 12.07
C SER A 78 -7.54 -11.93 11.28
N THR A 79 -8.28 -12.91 11.80
CA THR A 79 -8.55 -14.20 11.16
C THR A 79 -10.03 -14.40 10.85
N ASP A 80 -10.84 -13.36 11.03
CA ASP A 80 -12.30 -13.37 10.90
C ASP A 80 -12.80 -12.28 9.95
N ASN A 81 -11.99 -11.93 8.94
CA ASN A 81 -12.31 -10.91 7.94
C ASN A 81 -12.51 -9.51 8.56
N GLY A 82 -11.65 -9.17 9.53
CA GLY A 82 -11.57 -7.84 10.14
C GLY A 82 -12.65 -7.54 11.18
N GLU A 83 -13.41 -8.55 11.65
CA GLU A 83 -14.42 -8.37 12.71
C GLU A 83 -13.77 -8.17 14.08
N SER A 84 -12.70 -8.94 14.36
CA SER A 84 -11.86 -8.76 15.54
C SER A 84 -10.37 -8.66 15.17
N TRP A 85 -9.61 -7.98 16.03
CA TRP A 85 -8.19 -7.68 15.83
C TRP A 85 -7.40 -7.98 17.09
N GLU A 86 -6.27 -8.69 16.92
CA GLU A 86 -5.35 -9.03 17.99
C GLU A 86 -3.97 -8.45 17.70
N HIS A 87 -3.34 -7.91 18.74
CA HIS A 87 -1.98 -7.41 18.66
C HIS A 87 -1.00 -8.59 18.46
N THR A 88 -0.12 -8.51 17.46
CA THR A 88 0.77 -9.63 17.07
C THR A 88 2.05 -9.74 17.90
N GLY A 89 2.36 -8.70 18.68
CA GLY A 89 3.64 -8.56 19.40
C GLY A 89 4.70 -7.80 18.60
N ALA A 90 4.51 -7.58 17.30
CA ALA A 90 5.39 -6.77 16.48
C ALA A 90 5.15 -5.27 16.71
N TRP A 91 6.19 -4.54 17.09
CA TRP A 91 6.15 -3.10 17.26
C TRP A 91 7.52 -2.45 16.98
N TRP A 92 7.49 -1.15 16.69
CA TRP A 92 8.66 -0.31 16.44
C TRP A 92 8.50 1.03 17.14
N PRO A 93 9.54 1.60 17.77
CA PRO A 93 9.44 2.91 18.39
C PRO A 93 9.13 3.99 17.34
N GLY A 94 8.47 5.08 17.73
CA GLY A 94 8.03 6.12 16.80
C GLY A 94 9.17 6.82 16.06
N ASP A 95 10.39 6.78 16.62
CA ASP A 95 11.61 7.28 16.00
C ASP A 95 12.36 6.22 15.16
N HIS A 96 11.77 5.04 14.95
CA HIS A 96 12.39 3.98 14.15
C HIS A 96 12.75 4.49 12.74
N HIS A 97 13.99 4.22 12.31
CA HIS A 97 14.61 4.80 11.12
C HIS A 97 14.53 6.34 11.05
N GLY A 98 14.66 7.04 12.18
CA GLY A 98 14.52 8.49 12.25
C GLY A 98 13.07 8.95 12.03
N GLY A 99 12.09 8.13 12.41
CA GLY A 99 10.66 8.38 12.24
C GLY A 99 10.18 8.25 10.80
N LEU A 100 10.87 7.44 9.97
CA LEU A 100 10.50 7.10 8.59
C LEU A 100 9.61 5.85 8.50
N PHE A 101 9.37 5.15 9.61
CA PHE A 101 8.53 3.96 9.67
C PHE A 101 7.25 4.19 10.49
N GLN A 102 6.63 5.37 10.32
CA GLN A 102 5.41 5.74 11.03
C GLN A 102 4.17 5.47 10.18
N MET A 103 4.17 5.98 8.95
CA MET A 103 3.08 5.80 8.01
C MET A 103 3.59 4.96 6.84
N LEU A 104 2.91 3.84 6.56
CA LEU A 104 3.36 2.93 5.54
C LEU A 104 2.22 2.39 4.69
N THR A 105 2.60 1.83 3.55
CA THR A 105 1.78 0.95 2.74
C THR A 105 2.58 -0.31 2.46
N TRP A 106 1.88 -1.43 2.22
CA TRP A 106 2.53 -2.66 1.82
C TRP A 106 1.75 -3.41 0.75
N GLU A 107 2.47 -4.28 0.05
CA GLU A 107 1.91 -5.20 -0.93
C GLU A 107 2.75 -6.48 -1.01
N LEU A 108 2.08 -7.62 -1.24
CA LEU A 108 2.73 -8.92 -1.37
C LEU A 108 3.27 -9.09 -2.80
N GLY A 109 4.56 -9.42 -2.92
CA GLY A 109 5.17 -9.83 -4.17
C GLY A 109 4.97 -11.32 -4.47
N ASP A 110 5.11 -11.70 -5.74
CA ASP A 110 5.04 -13.11 -6.16
C ASP A 110 6.25 -13.93 -5.70
N ASP A 111 7.28 -13.27 -5.19
CA ASP A 111 8.51 -13.85 -4.64
C ASP A 111 8.39 -14.20 -3.15
N GLY A 112 7.20 -14.03 -2.56
CA GLY A 112 6.93 -14.35 -1.15
C GLY A 112 7.39 -13.29 -0.16
N TYR A 113 7.78 -12.10 -0.63
CA TYR A 113 8.10 -10.96 0.23
C TYR A 113 6.96 -9.93 0.24
N VAL A 114 6.69 -9.37 1.41
CA VAL A 114 5.88 -8.16 1.55
C VAL A 114 6.81 -6.97 1.44
N TYR A 115 6.51 -6.06 0.51
CA TYR A 115 7.26 -4.83 0.28
C TYR A 115 6.52 -3.66 0.91
N ALA A 116 7.21 -2.83 1.67
CA ALA A 116 6.61 -1.70 2.36
C ALA A 116 7.35 -0.39 2.07
N PHE A 117 6.63 0.56 1.47
CA PHE A 117 7.06 1.95 1.43
C PHE A 117 6.56 2.67 2.68
N SER A 118 7.43 3.45 3.32
CA SER A 118 7.08 4.17 4.53
C SER A 118 7.68 5.58 4.58
N THR A 119 7.06 6.42 5.39
CA THR A 119 7.47 7.80 5.67
C THR A 119 7.04 8.22 7.10
N GLY A 120 7.26 9.49 7.45
CA GLY A 120 6.82 10.08 8.71
C GLY A 120 5.36 10.55 8.64
N PHE A 121 4.63 10.42 9.75
CA PHE A 121 3.22 10.83 9.83
C PHE A 121 3.03 12.35 9.69
N GLN A 122 4.09 13.13 9.92
CA GLN A 122 4.10 14.58 9.86
C GLN A 122 4.15 15.11 8.40
N ARG A 123 4.31 14.21 7.42
CA ARG A 123 4.42 14.53 5.98
C ARG A 123 5.58 15.47 5.64
N ASP A 124 6.66 15.41 6.41
CA ASP A 124 7.86 16.23 6.27
C ASP A 124 9.09 15.42 5.82
N LYS A 125 8.89 14.15 5.44
CA LYS A 125 9.96 13.22 5.07
C LYS A 125 9.74 12.60 3.69
N GLY A 126 10.86 12.12 3.12
CA GLY A 126 10.88 11.29 1.93
C GLY A 126 10.32 9.88 2.16
N LEU A 127 10.50 9.00 1.18
CA LEU A 127 10.12 7.59 1.26
C LEU A 127 11.34 6.70 1.49
N VAL A 128 11.18 5.68 2.32
CA VAL A 128 12.10 4.54 2.42
C VAL A 128 11.36 3.26 2.04
N LEU A 129 12.12 2.23 1.67
CA LEU A 129 11.60 0.91 1.31
C LEU A 129 12.17 -0.14 2.25
N GLN A 130 11.31 -1.03 2.71
CA GLN A 130 11.67 -2.25 3.42
C GLN A 130 10.96 -3.46 2.79
N ARG A 131 11.42 -4.66 3.12
CA ARG A 131 10.69 -5.90 2.85
C ARG A 131 10.77 -6.87 4.01
N VAL A 132 9.89 -7.86 4.02
CA VAL A 132 9.91 -8.96 4.99
C VAL A 132 9.36 -10.23 4.33
N PRO A 133 9.87 -11.43 4.63
CA PRO A 133 9.22 -12.67 4.20
C PRO A 133 7.77 -12.69 4.69
N ALA A 134 6.82 -13.02 3.82
CA ALA A 134 5.39 -12.90 4.14
C ALA A 134 4.96 -13.75 5.35
N ASP A 135 5.62 -14.88 5.59
CA ASP A 135 5.38 -15.75 6.75
C ASP A 135 6.06 -15.27 8.05
N ARG A 136 6.81 -14.17 7.98
CA ARG A 136 7.51 -13.53 9.11
C ARG A 136 7.15 -12.06 9.28
N LEU A 137 6.02 -11.61 8.72
CA LEU A 137 5.54 -10.23 8.79
C LEU A 137 5.51 -9.66 10.22
N THR A 138 5.18 -10.52 11.20
CA THR A 138 5.07 -10.17 12.62
C THR A 138 6.37 -10.38 13.41
N ASP A 139 7.50 -10.59 12.75
CA ASP A 139 8.83 -10.64 13.37
C ASP A 139 9.62 -9.39 12.97
N PRO A 140 9.72 -8.37 13.85
CA PRO A 140 10.46 -7.14 13.56
C PRO A 140 11.92 -7.36 13.11
N ARG A 141 12.55 -8.47 13.47
CA ARG A 141 13.94 -8.78 13.10
C ARG A 141 14.08 -9.37 11.69
N ALA A 142 12.96 -9.78 11.08
CA ALA A 142 12.95 -10.31 9.72
C ALA A 142 12.83 -9.21 8.65
N TRP A 143 12.62 -7.96 9.05
CA TRP A 143 12.51 -6.82 8.15
C TRP A 143 13.88 -6.39 7.64
N GLU A 144 13.98 -6.25 6.33
CA GLU A 144 15.19 -5.87 5.60
C GLU A 144 15.01 -4.50 4.95
N GLY A 145 15.90 -3.56 5.26
CA GLY A 145 15.93 -2.26 4.60
C GLY A 145 16.51 -2.32 3.19
N TRP A 146 15.97 -1.51 2.29
CA TRP A 146 16.60 -1.19 1.01
C TRP A 146 17.48 0.05 1.18
N GLY A 147 18.80 -0.13 1.08
CA GLY A 147 19.73 0.95 1.41
C GLY A 147 20.95 1.01 0.50
N PHE A 148 21.47 2.22 0.31
CA PHE A 148 22.69 2.49 -0.44
C PHE A 148 23.90 2.50 0.50
N ARG A 149 24.86 1.61 0.26
CA ARG A 149 26.11 1.54 1.03
C ARG A 149 27.23 1.05 0.13
N GLY A 150 28.41 1.68 0.23
CA GLY A 150 29.58 1.23 -0.53
C GLY A 150 29.40 1.31 -2.05
N GLY A 151 28.60 2.25 -2.55
CA GLY A 151 28.39 2.44 -3.99
C GLY A 151 27.29 1.56 -4.60
N VAL A 152 26.59 0.74 -3.81
CA VAL A 152 25.56 -0.19 -4.30
C VAL A 152 24.31 -0.15 -3.43
N TRP A 153 23.15 -0.32 -4.06
CA TRP A 153 21.90 -0.57 -3.35
C TRP A 153 21.75 -2.06 -3.05
N ALA A 154 21.38 -2.40 -1.82
CA ALA A 154 21.14 -3.79 -1.42
C ALA A 154 20.13 -3.90 -0.28
N TRP A 155 19.50 -5.06 -0.19
CA TRP A 155 18.70 -5.47 0.97
C TRP A 155 19.61 -5.74 2.18
N GLY A 156 19.09 -5.49 3.38
CA GLY A 156 19.81 -5.67 4.64
C GLY A 156 20.71 -4.49 5.03
N ASN A 157 20.85 -3.49 4.15
CA ASN A 157 21.40 -2.19 4.52
C ASN A 157 20.37 -1.38 5.33
N PRO A 158 20.80 -0.45 6.21
CA PRO A 158 19.87 0.53 6.77
C PRO A 158 19.12 1.25 5.65
N PRO A 159 17.79 1.41 5.75
CA PRO A 159 17.00 2.06 4.70
C PRO A 159 17.57 3.44 4.35
N THR A 160 17.76 3.67 3.05
CA THR A 160 18.14 4.98 2.51
C THR A 160 16.92 5.61 1.87
N ILE A 161 16.80 6.93 1.96
CA ILE A 161 15.69 7.67 1.32
C ILE A 161 15.75 7.39 -0.19
N ALA A 162 14.75 6.67 -0.70
CA ALA A 162 14.63 6.27 -2.09
C ALA A 162 13.93 7.34 -2.94
N LEU A 163 13.18 8.24 -2.29
CA LEU A 163 12.60 9.43 -2.90
C LEU A 163 12.54 10.57 -1.88
N THR A 164 13.24 11.66 -2.13
CA THR A 164 13.21 12.88 -1.32
C THR A 164 11.94 13.67 -1.57
N GLY A 165 11.32 14.20 -0.51
CA GLY A 165 10.15 15.06 -0.60
C GLY A 165 9.38 15.11 0.70
N ALA A 166 8.10 15.42 0.61
CA ALA A 166 7.16 15.56 1.72
C ALA A 166 5.91 14.75 1.36
N TYR A 167 5.81 13.53 1.88
CA TYR A 167 4.83 12.55 1.42
C TYR A 167 3.89 12.07 2.51
N GLY A 168 2.68 11.71 2.11
CA GLY A 168 1.59 11.27 2.98
C GLY A 168 0.75 10.16 2.36
N GLU A 169 -0.05 9.48 3.19
CA GLU A 169 -1.09 8.51 2.81
C GLU A 169 -0.76 7.66 1.58
N LEU A 170 0.11 6.67 1.81
CA LEU A 170 0.68 5.83 0.76
C LEU A 170 -0.26 4.67 0.41
N CYS A 171 -0.24 4.25 -0.85
CA CYS A 171 -0.95 3.07 -1.35
C CYS A 171 -0.15 2.37 -2.45
N LEU A 172 0.51 1.27 -2.10
CA LEU A 172 1.17 0.38 -3.05
C LEU A 172 0.20 -0.75 -3.40
N ARG A 173 -0.04 -0.96 -4.70
CA ARG A 173 -0.80 -2.11 -5.20
C ARG A 173 -0.13 -2.69 -6.42
N ARG A 174 -0.21 -4.02 -6.54
CA ARG A 174 0.00 -4.68 -7.82
C ARG A 174 -1.25 -4.49 -8.67
N VAL A 175 -1.06 -3.99 -9.88
CA VAL A 175 -2.12 -3.74 -10.86
C VAL A 175 -1.62 -4.25 -12.20
N ASP A 176 -2.32 -5.24 -12.75
CA ASP A 176 -1.87 -6.01 -13.90
C ASP A 176 -0.47 -6.59 -13.66
N ASP A 177 0.49 -6.36 -14.57
CA ASP A 177 1.90 -6.77 -14.46
C ASP A 177 2.81 -5.69 -13.83
N ARG A 178 2.21 -4.66 -13.21
CA ARG A 178 2.90 -3.47 -12.71
C ARG A 178 2.72 -3.28 -11.21
N TRP A 179 3.56 -2.43 -10.64
CA TRP A 179 3.38 -1.90 -9.29
C TRP A 179 2.98 -0.43 -9.40
N LEU A 180 1.83 -0.08 -8.84
CA LEU A 180 1.40 1.31 -8.71
C LEU A 180 1.60 1.78 -7.28
N LEU A 181 2.28 2.91 -7.14
CA LEU A 181 2.43 3.61 -5.86
C LEU A 181 1.69 4.95 -5.95
N SER A 182 0.54 5.01 -5.31
CA SER A 182 -0.22 6.25 -5.11
C SER A 182 0.12 6.87 -3.76
N PHE A 183 0.24 8.18 -3.69
CA PHE A 183 0.54 8.89 -2.45
C PHE A 183 0.12 10.35 -2.51
N PHE A 184 -0.12 10.94 -1.34
CA PHE A 184 -0.25 12.37 -1.19
C PHE A 184 1.13 13.03 -1.22
N ASP A 185 1.41 13.84 -2.25
CA ASP A 185 2.55 14.74 -2.28
C ASP A 185 2.17 16.04 -1.57
N ALA A 186 2.44 16.09 -0.26
CA ALA A 186 2.16 17.25 0.57
C ALA A 186 2.99 18.47 0.13
N GLY A 187 4.22 18.26 -0.36
CA GLY A 187 5.11 19.32 -0.82
C GLY A 187 4.60 20.07 -2.05
N ASN A 188 3.86 19.38 -2.92
CA ASN A 188 3.25 19.96 -4.12
C ASN A 188 1.73 20.05 -4.07
N TYR A 189 1.14 19.65 -2.93
CA TYR A 189 -0.29 19.61 -2.66
C TYR A 189 -1.12 18.90 -3.74
N ARG A 190 -0.86 17.61 -3.95
CA ARG A 190 -1.51 16.79 -4.99
C ARG A 190 -1.48 15.29 -4.67
N ILE A 191 -2.30 14.49 -5.34
CA ILE A 191 -2.13 13.02 -5.37
C ILE A 191 -1.36 12.67 -6.62
N ASP A 192 -0.27 11.93 -6.42
CA ASP A 192 0.52 11.39 -7.51
C ASP A 192 0.42 9.87 -7.53
N VAL A 193 0.46 9.32 -8.74
CA VAL A 193 0.58 7.88 -8.98
C VAL A 193 1.88 7.65 -9.74
N MET A 194 2.69 6.72 -9.24
CA MET A 194 3.86 6.20 -9.94
C MET A 194 3.57 4.81 -10.50
N ASN A 195 4.09 4.54 -11.69
CA ASN A 195 4.06 3.23 -12.33
C ASN A 195 5.48 2.66 -12.36
N LEU A 196 5.67 1.54 -11.65
CA LEU A 196 6.97 0.92 -11.38
C LEU A 196 7.04 -0.47 -12.03
N ASP A 197 8.22 -0.84 -12.52
CA ASP A 197 8.50 -2.20 -13.00
C ASP A 197 8.56 -3.20 -11.83
N GLY A 198 8.98 -2.72 -10.67
CA GLY A 198 9.11 -3.50 -9.44
C GLY A 198 9.31 -2.61 -8.21
N PRO A 199 9.30 -3.20 -7.01
CA PRO A 199 9.36 -2.44 -5.76
C PRO A 199 10.68 -1.66 -5.60
N THR A 200 11.78 -2.10 -6.22
CA THR A 200 13.10 -1.44 -6.17
C THR A 200 13.37 -0.50 -7.35
N SER A 201 12.35 -0.17 -8.15
CA SER A 201 12.50 0.78 -9.26
C SER A 201 13.08 2.11 -8.77
N ASN A 202 13.90 2.75 -9.60
CA ASN A 202 14.41 4.08 -9.29
C ASN A 202 13.26 5.11 -9.32
N LEU A 203 12.82 5.56 -8.14
CA LEU A 203 11.65 6.44 -8.00
C LEU A 203 11.84 7.84 -8.63
N TYR A 204 13.09 8.25 -8.91
CA TYR A 204 13.38 9.50 -9.60
C TYR A 204 13.21 9.41 -11.12
N GLU A 205 13.27 8.20 -11.67
CA GLU A 205 13.15 7.93 -13.11
C GLU A 205 11.80 7.28 -13.47
N ALA A 206 11.12 6.71 -12.46
CA ALA A 206 9.82 6.10 -12.63
C ALA A 206 8.79 7.06 -13.21
N VAL A 207 7.90 6.50 -14.04
CA VAL A 207 6.80 7.24 -14.62
C VAL A 207 5.86 7.69 -13.52
N ARG A 208 5.55 8.99 -13.49
CA ARG A 208 4.76 9.65 -12.45
C ARG A 208 3.79 10.63 -13.08
N SER A 209 2.55 10.67 -12.59
CA SER A 209 1.59 11.73 -12.93
C SER A 209 0.90 12.25 -11.68
N ALA A 210 0.66 13.56 -11.67
CA ALA A 210 -0.35 14.16 -10.82
C ALA A 210 -1.71 13.79 -11.37
N VAL A 211 -2.52 13.10 -10.58
CA VAL A 211 -3.87 12.66 -10.98
C VAL A 211 -4.95 13.54 -10.38
N LEU A 212 -4.66 14.18 -9.24
CA LEU A 212 -5.54 15.14 -8.57
C LEU A 212 -4.71 16.25 -7.95
N HIS A 213 -5.26 17.46 -7.93
CA HIS A 213 -4.61 18.66 -7.43
C HIS A 213 -5.35 19.24 -6.23
N GLY A 214 -4.59 19.71 -5.25
CA GLY A 214 -5.11 20.50 -4.16
C GLY A 214 -5.49 21.91 -4.59
N CYS A 215 -6.60 22.40 -4.02
CA CYS A 215 -7.10 23.74 -4.27
C CYS A 215 -7.70 24.34 -3.00
N SER A 216 -8.16 25.58 -3.09
CA SER A 216 -8.99 26.18 -2.05
C SER A 216 -10.42 25.62 -2.12
N TRP A 217 -11.17 25.73 -1.02
CA TRP A 217 -12.60 25.38 -0.98
C TRP A 217 -13.43 26.12 -2.04
N HIS A 218 -13.07 27.37 -2.37
CA HIS A 218 -13.76 28.14 -3.42
C HIS A 218 -13.40 27.67 -4.83
N GLY A 219 -12.18 27.15 -5.03
CA GLY A 219 -11.68 26.65 -6.32
C GLY A 219 -11.93 25.17 -6.57
N GLU A 220 -12.72 24.51 -5.71
CA GLU A 220 -13.02 23.09 -5.83
C GLU A 220 -13.77 22.77 -7.13
N ASN A 221 -13.25 21.81 -7.89
CA ASN A 221 -13.85 21.30 -9.10
C ASN A 221 -13.44 19.84 -9.33
N HIS A 222 -14.31 18.92 -8.93
CA HIS A 222 -14.03 17.49 -9.02
C HIS A 222 -13.92 17.00 -10.46
N GLY A 223 -14.64 17.63 -11.41
CA GLY A 223 -14.60 17.26 -12.83
C GLY A 223 -13.24 17.55 -13.49
N SER A 224 -12.49 18.53 -12.98
CA SER A 224 -11.11 18.82 -13.39
C SER A 224 -10.06 18.31 -12.41
N GLY A 225 -10.45 17.44 -11.46
CA GLY A 225 -9.54 16.83 -10.48
C GLY A 225 -8.98 17.80 -9.44
N HIS A 226 -9.65 18.93 -9.17
CA HIS A 226 -9.25 19.88 -8.14
C HIS A 226 -10.10 19.68 -6.89
N VAL A 227 -9.46 19.33 -5.77
CA VAL A 227 -10.13 18.96 -4.52
C VAL A 227 -9.54 19.75 -3.36
N ALA A 228 -10.39 20.41 -2.57
CA ALA A 228 -9.92 21.17 -1.43
C ALA A 228 -9.55 20.25 -0.27
N GLN A 229 -8.47 20.55 0.46
CA GLN A 229 -7.97 19.75 1.60
C GLN A 229 -7.99 18.24 1.36
N LEU A 230 -7.65 17.82 0.15
CA LEU A 230 -7.52 16.40 -0.15
C LEU A 230 -6.36 15.79 0.63
N TYR A 231 -6.53 14.52 0.97
CA TYR A 231 -5.50 13.64 1.50
C TYR A 231 -5.89 12.21 1.18
N GLY A 232 -4.92 11.30 1.13
CA GLY A 232 -5.18 9.93 0.68
C GLY A 232 -5.54 9.83 -0.80
N GLY A 233 -5.26 8.65 -1.34
CA GLY A 233 -5.45 8.34 -2.76
C GLY A 233 -5.31 6.84 -2.92
N TYR A 234 -6.25 6.09 -2.35
CA TYR A 234 -6.13 4.65 -2.21
C TYR A 234 -6.66 3.95 -3.45
N ILE A 235 -5.82 3.12 -4.06
CA ILE A 235 -6.16 2.35 -5.25
C ILE A 235 -7.23 1.32 -4.88
N VAL A 236 -8.35 1.33 -5.61
CA VAL A 236 -9.46 0.40 -5.39
C VAL A 236 -9.10 -0.97 -5.98
N PRO A 237 -9.26 -2.08 -5.22
CA PRO A 237 -9.08 -3.42 -5.75
C PRO A 237 -9.92 -3.65 -7.02
N GLY A 238 -9.31 -4.27 -8.04
CA GLY A 238 -9.94 -4.46 -9.35
C GLY A 238 -9.68 -3.32 -10.35
N SER A 239 -9.00 -2.24 -9.95
CA SER A 239 -8.46 -1.25 -10.90
C SER A 239 -7.52 -1.91 -11.91
N THR A 240 -7.46 -1.34 -13.11
CA THR A 240 -6.48 -1.68 -14.16
C THR A 240 -5.66 -0.45 -14.53
N LEU A 241 -4.67 -0.59 -15.41
CA LEU A 241 -3.94 0.58 -15.91
C LEU A 241 -4.83 1.52 -16.75
N ASP A 242 -5.84 1.02 -17.46
CA ASP A 242 -6.74 1.84 -18.27
C ASP A 242 -7.93 2.39 -17.48
N ASP A 243 -8.35 1.68 -16.43
CA ASP A 243 -9.45 2.03 -15.54
C ASP A 243 -8.98 2.01 -14.07
N LEU A 244 -8.22 3.05 -13.72
CA LEU A 244 -7.69 3.27 -12.38
C LEU A 244 -8.73 4.00 -11.53
N HIS A 245 -9.13 3.39 -10.42
CA HIS A 245 -10.01 4.00 -9.44
C HIS A 245 -9.27 4.34 -8.16
N LEU A 246 -9.46 5.57 -7.68
CA LEU A 246 -8.88 6.06 -6.42
C LEU A 246 -9.97 6.51 -5.47
N VAL A 247 -9.89 6.08 -4.21
CA VAL A 247 -10.67 6.65 -3.11
C VAL A 247 -9.83 7.72 -2.41
N VAL A 248 -10.32 8.96 -2.44
CA VAL A 248 -9.64 10.16 -1.99
C VAL A 248 -10.40 10.72 -0.81
N SER A 249 -9.70 11.00 0.28
CA SER A 249 -10.29 11.57 1.48
C SER A 249 -10.24 13.10 1.43
N GLN A 250 -11.20 13.72 2.09
CA GLN A 250 -11.29 15.17 2.23
C GLN A 250 -11.84 15.49 3.60
N TRP A 251 -11.20 16.45 4.27
CA TRP A 251 -11.62 16.91 5.57
C TRP A 251 -11.45 18.42 5.69
N ASN A 252 -12.55 19.13 5.93
CA ASN A 252 -12.48 20.52 6.34
C ASN A 252 -12.06 20.64 7.79
N THR A 253 -10.78 20.94 8.04
CA THR A 253 -10.25 21.04 9.40
C THR A 253 -10.67 22.32 10.13
N GLU A 254 -11.14 23.34 9.41
CA GLU A 254 -11.65 24.58 10.01
C GLU A 254 -13.09 24.42 10.52
N GLN A 255 -13.96 23.81 9.72
CA GLN A 255 -15.38 23.63 10.03
C GLN A 255 -15.70 22.25 10.60
N ASN A 256 -14.73 21.34 10.62
CA ASN A 256 -14.89 19.91 10.89
C ASN A 256 -15.92 19.22 9.97
N TRP A 257 -16.21 19.81 8.82
CA TRP A 257 -17.20 19.33 7.84
C TRP A 257 -16.96 19.94 6.45
N PRO A 258 -16.97 19.14 5.36
CA PRO A 258 -17.22 17.70 5.34
C PRO A 258 -16.01 16.89 5.83
N TYR A 259 -16.27 15.68 6.32
CA TYR A 259 -15.30 14.59 6.44
C TYR A 259 -15.82 13.45 5.57
N ARG A 260 -15.22 13.23 4.39
CA ARG A 260 -15.75 12.29 3.39
C ARG A 260 -14.66 11.63 2.57
N ALA A 261 -15.06 10.56 1.88
CA ALA A 261 -14.28 9.91 0.85
C ALA A 261 -15.02 10.02 -0.50
N MET A 262 -14.27 10.15 -1.58
CA MET A 262 -14.78 10.32 -2.95
C MET A 262 -14.03 9.36 -3.88
N GLN A 263 -14.71 8.81 -4.87
CA GLN A 263 -14.10 7.95 -5.87
C GLN A 263 -13.83 8.75 -7.16
N PHE A 264 -12.61 8.67 -7.66
CA PHE A 264 -12.19 9.22 -8.94
C PHE A 264 -11.77 8.07 -9.86
N ALA A 265 -12.07 8.17 -11.14
CA ALA A 265 -11.71 7.20 -12.15
C ALA A 265 -10.90 7.89 -13.27
N GLY A 266 -9.94 7.16 -13.83
CA GLY A 266 -9.10 7.63 -14.92
C GLY A 266 -8.17 6.51 -15.39
N SER A 267 -7.01 6.87 -15.92
CA SER A 267 -5.99 5.88 -16.32
C SER A 267 -4.69 6.11 -15.55
N ALA A 268 -3.98 5.03 -15.27
CA ALA A 268 -2.66 5.07 -14.66
C ALA A 268 -1.63 5.66 -15.65
N PRO A 269 -0.60 6.35 -15.15
CA PRO A 269 0.45 6.87 -16.03
C PRO A 269 1.28 5.73 -16.62
N ARG A 270 1.69 5.87 -17.89
CA ARG A 270 2.44 4.85 -18.64
C ARG A 270 3.75 5.39 -19.22
N PRO A 271 4.79 4.56 -19.36
CA PRO A 271 5.98 4.91 -20.13
C PRO A 271 5.60 5.39 -21.54
N GLY A 272 6.09 6.55 -21.95
CA GLY A 272 5.81 7.13 -23.27
C GLY A 272 4.44 7.79 -23.44
N ALA A 273 3.58 7.79 -22.41
CA ALA A 273 2.34 8.57 -22.44
C ALA A 273 2.66 10.07 -22.41
N ARG A 274 2.01 10.84 -23.30
CA ARG A 274 2.11 12.31 -23.28
C ARG A 274 1.54 12.80 -21.94
N PRO A 275 2.21 13.71 -21.21
CA PRO A 275 1.62 14.33 -20.04
C PRO A 275 0.27 14.93 -20.41
N LEU A 276 -0.76 14.73 -19.57
CA LEU A 276 -1.99 15.50 -19.68
C LEU A 276 -1.59 17.00 -19.70
N PRO A 277 -2.21 17.84 -20.54
CA PRO A 277 -1.87 19.26 -20.58
C PRO A 277 -2.07 19.82 -19.17
N GLY A 278 -0.95 20.17 -18.53
CA GLY A 278 -0.98 20.80 -17.22
C GLY A 278 -1.83 22.07 -17.32
N ALA A 279 -2.69 22.29 -16.32
CA ALA A 279 -3.28 23.60 -16.11
C ALA A 279 -2.14 24.64 -16.16
N ALA A 280 -2.36 25.70 -16.94
CA ALA A 280 -1.35 26.71 -17.24
C ALA A 280 -0.59 27.12 -15.96
N GLU A 281 0.73 26.95 -15.98
CA GLU A 281 1.59 27.34 -14.86
C GLU A 281 1.42 28.82 -14.56
N THR A 282 0.71 29.15 -13.48
CA THR A 282 0.78 30.46 -12.83
C THR A 282 1.92 30.44 -11.80
N GLY A 283 3.13 30.12 -12.26
CA GLY A 283 4.35 30.11 -11.45
C GLY A 283 5.30 31.22 -11.89
N SER A 284 5.55 32.18 -10.99
CA SER A 284 6.49 33.29 -11.19
C SER A 284 7.84 32.85 -11.80
N SER A 285 8.27 33.57 -12.84
CA SER A 285 9.51 33.38 -13.62
C SER A 285 10.82 33.30 -12.80
N THR A 286 10.77 33.64 -11.51
CA THR A 286 11.93 33.63 -10.61
C THR A 286 12.34 32.22 -10.18
N GLY A 287 11.39 31.30 -9.95
CA GLY A 287 11.67 29.93 -9.49
C GLY A 287 12.39 29.08 -10.55
N ARG A 288 12.02 29.26 -11.82
CA ARG A 288 12.65 28.57 -12.97
C ARG A 288 14.10 29.00 -13.22
N ARG A 289 14.50 30.22 -12.82
CA ARG A 289 15.90 30.69 -12.94
C ARG A 289 16.83 30.03 -11.92
N ILE A 290 16.33 29.77 -10.70
CA ILE A 290 17.14 29.19 -9.62
C ILE A 290 17.42 27.71 -9.90
N LEU A 291 16.43 26.95 -10.40
CA LEU A 291 16.59 25.53 -10.74
C LEU A 291 17.49 25.31 -11.97
N ARG A 292 17.44 26.19 -12.99
CA ARG A 292 18.41 26.14 -14.10
C ARG A 292 19.82 26.49 -13.66
N ALA A 293 19.99 27.50 -12.81
CA ALA A 293 21.31 27.88 -12.30
C ALA A 293 21.97 26.75 -11.47
N ALA A 294 21.18 25.99 -10.70
CA ALA A 294 21.69 24.83 -9.95
C ALA A 294 22.09 23.67 -10.88
N HIS A 295 21.29 23.37 -11.91
CA HIS A 295 21.59 22.33 -12.90
C HIS A 295 22.86 22.65 -13.71
N ASP A 296 23.04 23.90 -14.13
CA ASP A 296 24.22 24.34 -14.88
C ASP A 296 25.49 24.36 -14.02
N LEU A 297 25.37 24.56 -12.70
CA LEU A 297 26.50 24.52 -11.76
C LEU A 297 26.99 23.08 -11.51
N VAL A 298 26.08 22.10 -11.53
CA VAL A 298 26.40 20.68 -11.38
C VAL A 298 27.12 20.16 -12.63
N LEU A 299 26.64 20.52 -13.82
CA LEU A 299 27.27 20.09 -15.07
C LEU A 299 28.69 20.66 -15.27
N ARG A 300 28.96 21.89 -14.81
CA ARG A 300 30.30 22.51 -14.89
C ARG A 300 31.32 21.93 -13.89
N ARG A 301 30.89 21.17 -12.89
CA ARG A 301 31.80 20.47 -11.96
C ARG A 301 32.14 19.05 -12.40
N MET A 302 31.50 18.56 -13.47
CA MET A 302 31.69 17.22 -14.02
C MET A 302 32.41 17.23 -15.38
N SER A 303 32.90 18.40 -15.83
CA SER A 303 33.84 18.59 -16.94
C SER A 303 35.17 19.09 -16.41
#